data_AF-A0A0F9CP10-F1
#
_entry.id   AF-A0A0F9CP10-F1
#
_cell.length_a   1.000
_cell.length_b   1.000
_cell.length_c   1.000
_cell.angle_alpha   90.00
_cell.angle_beta   90.00
_cell.angle_gamma   90.00
#
_symmetry.space_group_name_H-M   'P 1'
#
loop_
_entity.id
_entity.type
_entity.pdbx_description
1 polymer ?
#
loop_
_entity_poly.entity_id
_entity_poly.type
_entity_poly.pdbx_seq_one_letter_code
_entity_poly.pdbx_strand_id
1 'polypeptide(L)'
;MRLKTKQSIGVNALVEHLLRSGDLEHEFIGPHHAHDGIRAHQKIQKSRPDNYLPEVSISHMIETESMELIISGRIDGLFSDTEGVTIEEIKTTTRPLDRIISTENPLHWGQLKTYGYLYAIENNLEHIGTQLTYYQIETGEVRELRQTFSMATLKRFFQDLVNRYLK
;
A
#
# COMPACT_ATOMS: atom_id res chain seq x y z
N MET A 1 -0.41 -27.89 -25.69
CA MET A 1 -0.14 -26.94 -24.58
C MET A 1 -1.37 -26.06 -24.45
N ARG A 2 -2.11 -26.10 -23.32
CA ARG A 2 -3.23 -25.16 -23.11
C ARG A 2 -2.63 -23.77 -22.88
N LEU A 3 -3.14 -22.75 -23.57
CA LEU A 3 -2.79 -21.37 -23.30
C LEU A 3 -3.33 -20.99 -21.91
N LYS A 4 -2.45 -20.51 -21.03
CA LYS A 4 -2.87 -19.95 -19.74
C LYS A 4 -3.46 -18.57 -19.97
N THR A 5 -4.56 -18.26 -19.28
CA THR A 5 -5.13 -16.92 -19.30
C THR A 5 -4.20 -15.97 -18.55
N LYS A 6 -3.86 -14.83 -19.13
CA LYS A 6 -3.07 -13.80 -18.44
C LYS A 6 -3.99 -12.71 -17.90
N GLN A 7 -3.86 -12.40 -16.62
CA GLN A 7 -4.62 -11.35 -15.95
C GLN A 7 -3.68 -10.45 -15.16
N SER A 8 -4.00 -9.15 -15.09
CA SER A 8 -3.27 -8.20 -14.27
C SER A 8 -4.25 -7.44 -13.38
N ILE A 9 -3.85 -7.21 -12.13
CA ILE A 9 -4.59 -6.41 -11.16
C ILE A 9 -3.63 -5.50 -10.37
N GLY A 10 -4.07 -4.26 -10.16
CA GLY A 10 -3.36 -3.33 -9.28
C GLY A 10 -3.52 -3.70 -7.81
N VAL A 11 -2.51 -3.47 -6.98
CA VAL A 11 -2.59 -3.69 -5.52
C VAL A 11 -3.78 -2.94 -4.90
N ASN A 12 -4.00 -1.67 -5.28
CA ASN A 12 -5.16 -0.91 -4.81
C ASN A 12 -6.48 -1.62 -5.17
N ALA A 13 -6.65 -1.99 -6.44
CA ALA A 13 -7.86 -2.65 -6.92
C ALA A 13 -8.10 -4.02 -6.25
N LEU A 14 -7.04 -4.80 -6.03
CA LEU A 14 -7.12 -6.09 -5.35
C LEU A 14 -7.62 -5.93 -3.91
N VAL A 15 -7.04 -4.97 -3.19
CA VAL A 15 -7.37 -4.72 -1.80
C VAL A 15 -8.78 -4.13 -1.66
N GLU A 16 -9.14 -3.16 -2.50
CA GLU A 16 -10.50 -2.60 -2.56
C GLU A 16 -11.54 -3.66 -2.87
N HIS A 17 -11.25 -4.58 -3.80
CA HIS A 17 -12.19 -5.63 -4.16
C HIS A 17 -12.47 -6.58 -2.99
N LEU A 18 -11.46 -6.90 -2.18
CA LEU A 18 -11.53 -7.96 -1.17
C LEU A 18 -11.79 -7.46 0.25
N LEU A 19 -11.27 -6.31 0.61
CA LEU A 19 -11.31 -5.79 1.98
C LEU A 19 -12.39 -4.73 2.18
N ARG A 20 -13.17 -4.43 1.15
CA ARG A 20 -14.32 -3.55 1.29
C ARG A 20 -15.42 -4.23 2.09
N SER A 21 -15.50 -3.91 3.38
CA SER A 21 -16.68 -4.15 4.21
C SER A 21 -17.69 -3.01 4.02
N GLY A 22 -18.99 -3.31 4.17
CA GLY A 22 -20.05 -2.30 4.15
C GLY A 22 -19.78 -1.18 5.17
N ASP A 23 -20.18 0.05 4.82
CA ASP A 23 -19.95 1.32 5.52
C ASP A 23 -18.52 1.90 5.53
N LEU A 24 -17.67 1.52 4.57
CA LEU A 24 -16.51 2.35 4.25
C LEU A 24 -16.98 3.60 3.49
N GLU A 25 -17.21 4.69 4.24
CA GLU A 25 -17.38 6.03 3.70
C GLU A 25 -16.19 6.35 2.78
N HIS A 26 -16.45 6.29 1.47
CA HIS A 26 -15.46 6.67 0.48
C HIS A 26 -15.28 8.19 0.58
N GLU A 27 -14.06 8.63 0.83
CA GLU A 27 -13.75 10.05 0.73
C GLU A 27 -13.79 10.41 -0.77
N PHE A 28 -14.93 10.94 -1.22
CA PHE A 28 -15.05 11.48 -2.57
C PHE A 28 -14.21 12.76 -2.64
N ILE A 29 -12.93 12.57 -2.97
CA ILE A 29 -11.98 13.63 -3.24
C ILE A 29 -12.35 14.17 -4.63
N GLY A 30 -13.17 15.22 -4.67
CA GLY A 30 -13.55 15.90 -5.91
C GLY A 30 -12.31 16.32 -6.74
N PRO A 31 -12.46 16.64 -8.03
CA PRO A 31 -11.34 16.86 -8.95
C PRO A 31 -10.35 17.94 -8.52
N HIS A 32 -10.80 18.96 -7.77
CA HIS A 32 -9.90 19.97 -7.17
C HIS A 32 -8.91 19.35 -6.18
N HIS A 33 -9.38 18.42 -5.35
CA HIS A 33 -8.57 17.79 -4.31
C HIS A 33 -7.63 16.69 -4.87
N ALA A 34 -7.85 16.20 -6.09
CA ALA A 34 -6.90 15.28 -6.75
C ALA A 34 -5.55 15.97 -7.03
N HIS A 35 -5.57 17.24 -7.45
CA HIS A 35 -4.35 18.03 -7.62
C HIS A 35 -3.66 18.32 -6.28
N ASP A 36 -4.44 18.60 -5.24
CA ASP A 36 -3.92 18.81 -3.89
C ASP A 36 -3.29 17.53 -3.34
N GLY A 37 -3.87 16.37 -3.65
CA GLY A 37 -3.33 15.06 -3.31
C GLY A 37 -1.94 14.83 -3.89
N ILE A 38 -1.77 15.07 -5.19
CA ILE A 38 -0.46 14.96 -5.86
C ILE A 38 0.56 15.92 -5.24
N ARG A 39 0.16 17.17 -4.98
CA ARG A 39 1.05 18.17 -4.35
C ARG A 39 1.45 17.76 -2.93
N ALA A 40 0.53 17.17 -2.17
CA ALA A 40 0.80 16.66 -0.84
C ALA A 40 1.79 15.50 -0.87
N HIS A 41 1.64 14.52 -1.76
CA HIS A 41 2.62 13.44 -1.95
C HIS A 41 4.00 14.01 -2.26
N GLN A 42 4.09 14.91 -3.24
CA GLN A 42 5.36 15.56 -3.60
C GLN A 42 5.97 16.33 -2.43
N LYS A 43 5.16 17.01 -1.62
CA LYS A 43 5.62 17.75 -0.43
C LYS A 43 6.18 16.79 0.62
N ILE A 44 5.46 15.70 0.92
CA ILE A 44 5.92 14.68 1.86
C ILE A 44 7.22 14.06 1.35
N GLN A 45 7.25 13.55 0.12
CA GLN A 45 8.44 12.93 -0.48
C GLN A 45 9.68 13.84 -0.44
N LYS A 46 9.51 15.15 -0.70
CA LYS A 46 10.61 16.14 -0.62
C LYS A 46 11.09 16.44 0.80
N SER A 47 10.26 16.16 1.81
CA SER A 47 10.62 16.33 3.22
C SER A 47 11.34 15.12 3.81
N ARG A 48 11.39 14.00 3.07
CA ARG A 48 12.03 12.77 3.50
C ARG A 48 13.57 12.86 3.36
N PRO A 49 14.33 12.02 4.07
CA PRO A 49 15.80 12.04 4.02
C PRO A 49 16.37 11.67 2.64
N ASP A 50 17.66 11.94 2.41
CA ASP A 50 18.33 11.75 1.12
C ASP A 50 18.29 10.30 0.59
N ASN A 51 18.14 9.31 1.48
CA ASN A 51 18.06 7.89 1.10
C ASN A 51 16.62 7.42 0.82
N TYR A 52 15.65 8.33 0.81
CA TYR A 52 14.27 8.03 0.45
C TYR A 52 14.12 7.91 -1.07
N LEU A 53 13.55 6.79 -1.50
CA LEU A 53 13.21 6.50 -2.88
C LEU A 53 11.69 6.67 -3.05
N PRO A 54 11.24 7.73 -3.76
CA PRO A 54 9.84 7.91 -4.08
C PRO A 54 9.40 6.97 -5.22
N GLU A 55 8.13 6.59 -5.23
CA GLU A 55 7.45 6.02 -6.40
C GLU A 55 8.07 4.71 -6.92
N VAL A 56 8.36 3.76 -6.03
CA VAL A 56 9.00 2.48 -6.36
C VAL A 56 7.99 1.52 -6.99
N SER A 57 8.23 1.14 -8.25
CA SER A 57 7.39 0.18 -8.97
C SER A 57 7.64 -1.25 -8.49
N ILE A 58 6.57 -2.04 -8.35
CA ILE A 58 6.64 -3.43 -7.89
C ILE A 58 5.66 -4.32 -8.65
N SER A 59 6.04 -5.57 -8.91
CA SER A 59 5.23 -6.52 -9.69
C SER A 59 5.56 -7.96 -9.34
N HIS A 60 4.53 -8.76 -9.11
CA HIS A 60 4.69 -10.17 -8.78
C HIS A 60 3.71 -11.04 -9.57
N MET A 61 4.24 -12.12 -10.13
CA MET A 61 3.47 -13.07 -10.93
C MET A 61 3.18 -14.33 -10.13
N ILE A 62 1.90 -14.70 -10.09
CA ILE A 62 1.40 -15.94 -9.51
C ILE A 62 0.93 -16.83 -10.64
N GLU A 63 1.50 -18.02 -10.72
CA GLU A 63 1.17 -18.99 -11.75
C GLU A 63 0.28 -20.10 -11.17
N THR A 64 -0.86 -20.35 -11.80
CA THR A 64 -1.75 -21.48 -11.52
C THR A 64 -1.78 -22.44 -12.71
N GLU A 65 -2.54 -23.53 -12.62
CA GLU A 65 -2.71 -24.47 -13.74
C GLU A 65 -3.34 -23.82 -14.98
N SER A 66 -4.24 -22.85 -14.79
CA SER A 66 -5.05 -22.25 -15.85
C SER A 66 -4.76 -20.76 -16.10
N MET A 67 -4.02 -20.08 -15.20
CA MET A 67 -3.86 -18.63 -15.21
C MET A 67 -2.46 -18.18 -14.80
N GLU A 68 -2.00 -17.07 -15.37
CA GLU A 68 -0.92 -16.23 -14.83
C GLU A 68 -1.56 -14.92 -14.33
N LEU A 69 -1.48 -14.68 -13.02
CA LEU A 69 -1.97 -13.46 -12.39
C LEU A 69 -0.80 -12.55 -12.04
N ILE A 70 -0.80 -11.34 -12.59
CA ILE A 70 0.18 -10.30 -12.27
C ILE A 70 -0.46 -9.34 -11.26
N ILE A 71 0.16 -9.19 -10.10
CA ILE A 71 -0.20 -8.20 -9.10
C ILE A 71 0.88 -7.13 -9.10
N SER A 72 0.52 -5.89 -9.40
CA SER A 72 1.49 -4.81 -9.54
C SER A 72 1.01 -3.51 -8.90
N GLY A 73 1.94 -2.61 -8.61
CA GLY A 73 1.61 -1.28 -8.13
C GLY A 73 2.84 -0.43 -7.94
N ARG A 74 2.68 0.62 -7.14
CA ARG A 74 3.71 1.60 -6.87
C ARG A 74 3.68 1.94 -5.39
N ILE A 75 4.81 1.75 -4.73
CA ILE A 75 5.04 2.10 -3.35
C ILE A 75 5.38 3.60 -3.32
N ASP A 76 4.67 4.40 -2.54
CA ASP A 76 4.89 5.86 -2.52
C ASP A 76 6.29 6.23 -2.00
N GLY A 77 6.83 5.41 -1.10
CA GLY A 77 8.15 5.60 -0.51
C GLY A 77 8.85 4.33 -0.06
N LEU A 78 10.16 4.35 -0.15
CA LEU A 78 11.04 3.33 0.39
C LEU A 78 12.26 4.02 1.01
N PHE A 79 12.60 3.67 2.23
CA PHE A 79 13.82 4.18 2.87
C PHE A 79 14.39 3.12 3.81
N SER A 80 15.59 3.36 4.32
CA SER A 80 16.22 2.49 5.31
C SER A 80 16.78 3.30 6.45
N ASP A 81 16.63 2.79 7.66
CA ASP A 81 17.22 3.39 8.84
C ASP A 81 17.85 2.29 9.72
N THR A 82 18.13 2.61 10.98
CA THR A 82 18.72 1.65 11.92
C THR A 82 17.82 0.45 12.23
N GLU A 83 16.51 0.55 11.98
CA GLU A 83 15.53 -0.51 12.18
C GLU A 83 15.37 -1.40 10.92
N GLY A 84 15.96 -1.00 9.80
CA GLY A 84 15.98 -1.75 8.54
C GLY A 84 15.22 -1.04 7.43
N VAL A 85 14.73 -1.82 6.47
CA VAL A 85 13.98 -1.30 5.33
C VAL A 85 12.55 -0.99 5.73
N THR A 86 12.08 0.21 5.37
CA THR A 86 10.69 0.65 5.57
C THR A 86 10.08 1.10 4.26
N ILE A 87 8.85 0.65 4.00
CA ILE A 87 8.01 1.16 2.91
C ILE A 87 6.94 2.11 3.44
N GLU A 88 6.58 3.11 2.64
CA GLU A 88 5.60 4.12 2.95
C GLU A 88 4.45 4.14 1.94
N GLU A 89 3.22 4.31 2.45
CA GLU A 89 2.02 4.64 1.68
C GLU A 89 1.45 5.95 2.24
N ILE A 90 1.24 6.93 1.36
CA ILE A 90 0.76 8.27 1.70
C ILE A 90 -0.72 8.36 1.37
N LYS A 91 -1.50 8.93 2.28
CA LYS A 91 -2.94 9.16 2.15
C LYS A 91 -3.26 10.61 2.43
N THR A 92 -4.12 11.19 1.62
CA THR A 92 -4.59 12.57 1.79
C THR A 92 -6.04 12.60 2.17
N THR A 93 -6.42 13.48 3.08
CA THR A 93 -7.78 13.61 3.58
C THR A 93 -8.11 15.06 3.87
N THR A 94 -9.40 15.42 3.83
CA THR A 94 -9.92 16.69 4.36
C THR A 94 -10.47 16.53 5.78
N ARG A 95 -10.58 15.29 6.28
CA ARG A 95 -11.07 15.02 7.64
C ARG A 95 -9.99 15.26 8.70
N PRO A 96 -10.38 15.62 9.94
CA PRO A 96 -9.43 15.70 11.06
C PRO A 96 -8.72 14.36 11.28
N LEU A 97 -7.39 14.40 11.42
CA LEU A 97 -6.57 13.19 11.49
C LEU A 97 -6.90 12.32 12.71
N ASP A 98 -7.26 12.94 13.84
CA ASP A 98 -7.67 12.22 15.06
C ASP A 98 -8.86 11.27 14.84
N ARG A 99 -9.75 11.57 13.87
CA ARG A 99 -10.88 10.69 13.50
C ARG A 99 -10.48 9.59 12.53
N ILE A 100 -9.41 9.79 11.76
CA ILE A 100 -8.92 8.82 10.77
C ILE A 100 -8.06 7.77 11.46
N ILE A 101 -7.20 8.19 12.39
CA ILE A 101 -6.27 7.30 13.08
C ILE A 101 -6.89 6.57 14.27
N SER A 102 -8.11 6.94 14.70
CA SER A 102 -8.78 6.28 15.82
C SER A 102 -9.13 4.82 15.55
N THR A 103 -9.23 4.43 14.28
CA THR A 103 -9.53 3.06 13.86
C THR A 103 -8.61 2.70 12.69
N GLU A 104 -8.01 1.51 12.72
CA GLU A 104 -7.22 1.03 11.59
C GLU A 104 -8.10 0.89 10.34
N ASN A 105 -7.68 1.53 9.23
CA ASN A 105 -8.35 1.39 7.94
C ASN A 105 -7.84 0.11 7.23
N PRO A 106 -8.68 -0.92 7.03
CA PRO A 106 -8.25 -2.19 6.44
C PRO A 106 -7.76 -2.05 5.00
N LEU A 107 -8.26 -1.07 4.24
CA LEU A 107 -7.83 -0.84 2.87
C LEU A 107 -6.40 -0.31 2.84
N HIS A 108 -6.11 0.72 3.61
CA HIS A 108 -4.79 1.36 3.62
C HIS A 108 -3.71 0.40 4.14
N TRP A 109 -4.01 -0.30 5.26
CA TRP A 109 -3.12 -1.34 5.77
C TRP A 109 -3.03 -2.53 4.83
N GLY A 110 -4.09 -2.88 4.11
CA GLY A 110 -4.09 -3.98 3.16
C GLY A 110 -3.17 -3.71 1.97
N GLN A 111 -3.17 -2.48 1.45
CA GLN A 111 -2.24 -2.05 0.40
C GLN A 111 -0.80 -2.14 0.90
N LEU A 112 -0.53 -1.54 2.05
CA LEU A 112 0.81 -1.47 2.61
C LEU A 112 1.37 -2.84 2.98
N LYS A 113 0.54 -3.75 3.54
CA LYS A 113 0.92 -5.15 3.78
C LYS A 113 1.17 -5.92 2.48
N THR A 114 0.39 -5.66 1.44
CA THR A 114 0.61 -6.27 0.12
C THR A 114 1.94 -5.83 -0.45
N TYR A 115 2.21 -4.53 -0.50
CA TYR A 115 3.51 -4.00 -0.92
C TYR A 115 4.67 -4.53 -0.06
N GLY A 116 4.47 -4.60 1.27
CA GLY A 116 5.46 -5.13 2.18
C GLY A 116 5.81 -6.58 1.90
N TYR A 117 4.80 -7.42 1.63
CA TYR A 117 5.03 -8.81 1.23
C TYR A 117 5.84 -8.89 -0.07
N LEU A 118 5.41 -8.17 -1.11
CA LEU A 118 6.05 -8.20 -2.42
C LEU A 118 7.50 -7.72 -2.35
N TYR A 119 7.76 -6.65 -1.61
CA TYR A 119 9.12 -6.12 -1.47
C TYR A 119 10.01 -7.06 -0.65
N ALA A 120 9.47 -7.61 0.44
CA ALA A 120 10.20 -8.52 1.31
C ALA A 120 10.61 -9.82 0.61
N ILE A 121 9.78 -10.38 -0.28
CA ILE A 121 10.16 -11.57 -1.06
C ILE A 121 11.24 -11.26 -2.10
N GLU A 122 11.16 -10.13 -2.80
CA GLU A 122 12.12 -9.74 -3.84
C GLU A 122 13.52 -9.47 -3.24
N ASN A 123 13.55 -8.99 -2.00
CA ASN A 123 14.78 -8.58 -1.30
C ASN A 123 15.20 -9.54 -0.17
N ASN A 124 14.53 -10.69 -0.05
CA ASN A 124 14.81 -11.73 0.95
C ASN A 124 14.86 -11.19 2.40
N LEU A 125 13.87 -10.37 2.78
CA LEU A 125 13.76 -9.77 4.10
C LEU A 125 12.94 -10.66 5.06
N GLU A 126 13.46 -10.88 6.28
CA GLU A 126 12.70 -11.56 7.33
C GLU A 126 11.66 -10.65 8.00
N HIS A 127 11.95 -9.36 8.06
CA HIS A 127 11.12 -8.31 8.63
C HIS A 127 11.17 -7.07 7.74
N ILE A 128 10.07 -6.31 7.71
CA ILE A 128 10.01 -5.04 7.00
C ILE A 128 9.18 -4.04 7.82
N GLY A 129 9.69 -2.81 7.90
CA GLY A 129 8.97 -1.68 8.43
C GLY A 129 7.92 -1.20 7.43
N THR A 130 6.80 -0.72 7.95
CA THR A 130 5.72 -0.14 7.15
C THR A 130 5.27 1.15 7.80
N GLN A 131 5.06 2.19 6.99
CA GLN A 131 4.58 3.50 7.42
C GLN A 131 3.34 3.91 6.62
N LEU A 132 2.23 4.16 7.32
CA LEU A 132 1.10 4.92 6.77
C LEU A 132 1.26 6.38 7.15
N THR A 133 1.26 7.27 6.15
CA THR A 133 1.34 8.72 6.37
C THR A 133 0.06 9.38 5.91
N TYR A 134 -0.67 9.98 6.84
CA TYR A 134 -1.84 10.79 6.54
C TYR A 134 -1.47 12.27 6.49
N TYR A 135 -1.89 12.94 5.42
CA TYR A 135 -1.77 14.38 5.23
C TYR A 135 -3.15 15.02 5.18
N GLN A 136 -3.45 15.95 6.09
CA GLN A 136 -4.68 16.73 6.02
C GLN A 136 -4.46 17.93 5.08
N ILE A 137 -5.26 18.02 4.03
CA ILE A 137 -5.03 18.94 2.89
C ILE A 137 -5.03 20.42 3.30
N GLU A 138 -5.95 20.82 4.17
CA GLU A 138 -6.22 22.21 4.54
C GLU A 138 -5.26 22.75 5.61
N THR A 139 -4.95 21.94 6.62
CA THR A 139 -4.10 22.31 7.76
C THR A 139 -2.63 21.99 7.49
N GLY A 140 -2.36 21.08 6.53
CA GLY A 140 -1.03 20.55 6.27
C GLY A 140 -0.50 19.65 7.38
N GLU A 141 -1.38 19.23 8.30
CA GLU A 141 -1.04 18.33 9.39
C GLU A 141 -0.65 16.96 8.86
N VAL A 142 0.34 16.35 9.50
CA VAL A 142 0.85 15.01 9.16
C VAL A 142 0.72 14.10 10.38
N ARG A 143 0.30 12.85 10.14
CA ARG A 143 0.37 11.75 11.11
C ARG A 143 0.98 10.53 10.46
N GLU A 144 1.94 9.92 11.15
CA GLU A 144 2.65 8.73 10.70
C GLU A 144 2.34 7.58 11.65
N LEU A 145 1.94 6.44 11.09
CA LEU A 145 1.68 5.21 11.82
C LEU A 145 2.68 4.15 11.35
N ARG A 146 3.55 3.71 12.24
CA ARG A 146 4.59 2.70 11.94
C ARG A 146 4.25 1.34 12.53
N GLN A 147 4.45 0.30 11.75
CA GLN A 147 4.38 -1.11 12.18
C GLN A 147 5.46 -1.92 11.49
N THR A 148 6.08 -2.87 12.22
CA THR A 148 7.00 -3.84 11.64
C THR A 148 6.30 -5.18 11.48
N PHE A 149 6.43 -5.79 10.31
CA PHE A 149 5.84 -7.09 10.02
C PHE A 149 6.91 -8.12 9.70
N SER A 150 6.71 -9.34 10.20
CA SER A 150 7.49 -10.50 9.77
C SER A 150 7.01 -11.00 8.41
N MET A 151 7.94 -11.58 7.65
CA MET A 151 7.69 -12.24 6.39
C MET A 151 6.57 -13.30 6.49
N ALA A 152 6.53 -14.05 7.61
CA ALA A 152 5.49 -15.04 7.85
C ALA A 152 4.08 -14.43 7.97
N THR A 153 3.96 -13.27 8.63
CA THR A 153 2.69 -12.57 8.77
C THR A 153 2.21 -12.02 7.43
N LEU A 154 3.12 -11.38 6.69
CA LEU A 154 2.83 -10.83 5.36
C LEU A 154 2.47 -11.92 4.36
N LYS A 155 3.18 -13.06 4.39
CA LYS A 155 2.90 -14.22 3.54
C LYS A 155 1.49 -14.75 3.78
N ARG A 156 1.11 -14.97 5.04
CA ARG A 156 -0.24 -15.46 5.38
C ARG A 156 -1.31 -14.50 4.89
N PHE A 157 -1.12 -13.19 5.10
CA PHE A 157 -2.05 -12.16 4.64
C PHE A 157 -2.18 -12.14 3.11
N PHE A 158 -1.06 -12.12 2.39
CA PHE A 158 -1.06 -12.08 0.93
C PHE A 158 -1.67 -13.35 0.31
N GLN A 159 -1.34 -14.52 0.85
CA GLN A 159 -1.92 -15.78 0.40
C GLN A 159 -3.45 -15.81 0.60
N ASP A 160 -3.97 -15.29 1.72
CA ASP A 160 -5.41 -15.17 1.91
C ASP A 160 -6.06 -14.25 0.85
N LEU A 161 -5.48 -13.07 0.60
CA LEU A 161 -5.97 -12.16 -0.45
C LEU A 161 -6.02 -12.83 -1.82
N VAL A 162 -4.91 -13.44 -2.24
CA VAL A 162 -4.82 -14.12 -3.55
C VAL A 162 -5.81 -15.27 -3.64
N ASN A 163 -5.90 -16.10 -2.59
CA ASN A 163 -6.83 -17.23 -2.57
C ASN A 163 -8.28 -16.79 -2.63
N ARG A 164 -8.62 -15.62 -2.07
CA ARG A 164 -9.97 -15.05 -2.18
C ARG A 164 -10.24 -14.46 -3.56
N TYR A 165 -9.23 -13.89 -4.20
CA TYR A 165 -9.35 -13.34 -5.56
C TYR A 165 -9.49 -14.41 -6.64
N LEU A 166 -8.80 -15.55 -6.47
CA LEU A 166 -8.79 -16.66 -7.44
C LEU A 166 -9.98 -17.63 -7.30
N LYS A 167 -10.84 -17.45 -6.29
CA LYS A 167 -12.08 -18.23 -6.11
C LYS A 167 -13.19 -17.70 -6.99
#